data_AF-A0A9E5NC13-F1
#
_entry.id   AF-A0A9E5NC13-F1
#
_cell.length_a   1.000
_cell.length_b   1.000
_cell.length_c   1.000
_cell.angle_alpha   90.00
_cell.angle_beta   90.00
_cell.angle_gamma   90.00
#
_symmetry.space_group_name_H-M   'P 1'
#
loop_
_entity.id
_entity.type
_entity.pdbx_description
1 polymer ?
#
loop_
_entity_poly.entity_id
_entity_poly.type
_entity_poly.pdbx_seq_one_letter_code
_entity_poly.pdbx_strand_id
1 'polypeptide(L)'
;MAMGATHLATGHYARVRRGTSGLQLLRALDRHKDQSYVLSVLGQHQLARALFPLGEYSKAQVREHARRLGLPVAERAESQDLCFTGE
;
A
#
# COMPACT_ATOMS: atom_id res chain seq x y z
N MET A 1 -8.52 -16.55 4.20
CA MET A 1 -7.76 -16.03 3.05
C MET A 1 -7.86 -17.08 1.95
N ALA A 2 -8.08 -16.65 0.71
CA ALA A 2 -8.25 -17.58 -0.41
C ALA A 2 -6.92 -18.28 -0.75
N MET A 3 -7.01 -19.48 -1.32
CA MET A 3 -5.86 -20.23 -1.87
C MET A 3 -4.70 -20.47 -0.89
N GLY A 4 -4.97 -20.57 0.42
CA GLY A 4 -3.94 -20.83 1.43
C GLY A 4 -3.00 -19.65 1.74
N ALA A 5 -3.31 -18.44 1.24
CA ALA A 5 -2.50 -17.26 1.53
C ALA A 5 -2.52 -16.92 3.03
N THR A 6 -1.38 -16.47 3.56
CA THR A 6 -1.23 -16.05 4.98
C THR A 6 -1.21 -14.53 5.15
N HIS A 7 -1.04 -13.79 4.06
CA HIS A 7 -0.96 -12.34 4.04
C HIS A 7 -1.67 -11.78 2.80
N LEU A 8 -2.05 -10.51 2.86
CA LEU A 8 -2.56 -9.72 1.76
C LEU A 8 -1.64 -8.52 1.51
N ALA A 9 -0.98 -8.50 0.36
CA ALA A 9 -0.26 -7.33 -0.10
C ALA A 9 -1.17 -6.43 -0.94
N THR A 10 -1.08 -5.12 -0.72
CA THR A 10 -1.83 -4.13 -1.50
C THR A 10 -0.89 -3.04 -2.01
N GLY A 11 -1.33 -2.30 -3.04
CA GLY A 11 -0.61 -1.14 -3.56
C GLY A 11 -0.75 0.13 -2.71
N HIS A 12 -1.24 0.03 -1.47
CA HIS A 12 -1.41 1.21 -0.63
C HIS A 12 -0.07 1.77 -0.16
N TYR A 13 0.03 3.09 -0.17
CA TYR A 13 1.11 3.84 0.44
C TYR A 13 0.78 4.04 1.91
N ALA A 14 1.21 3.09 2.73
CA ALA A 14 1.20 3.15 4.19
C ALA A 14 2.28 2.19 4.70
N ARG A 15 2.58 2.22 6.00
CA ARG A 15 3.58 1.32 6.58
C ARG A 15 3.03 0.65 7.82
N VAL A 16 3.46 -0.59 8.05
CA VAL A 16 3.17 -1.30 9.30
C VAL A 16 4.49 -1.59 9.98
N ARG A 17 4.55 -1.27 11.27
CA ARG A 17 5.71 -1.57 12.12
C ARG A 17 5.27 -2.22 13.41
N ARG A 18 6.06 -3.17 13.91
CA ARG A 18 5.89 -3.71 15.26
C ARG A 18 6.43 -2.70 16.28
N GLY A 19 5.54 -2.15 17.09
CA GLY A 19 5.86 -1.31 18.25
C GLY A 19 5.81 -2.11 19.56
N THR A 20 5.96 -1.41 20.67
CA THR A 20 5.96 -1.99 22.02
C THR A 20 4.59 -2.52 22.47
N SER A 21 3.49 -1.92 21.98
CA SER A 21 2.11 -2.27 22.34
C SER A 21 1.35 -3.03 21.24
N GLY A 22 2.03 -3.42 20.16
CA GLY A 22 1.41 -4.08 19.01
C GLY A 22 1.85 -3.49 17.68
N LEU A 23 1.08 -3.76 16.63
CA LEU A 23 1.33 -3.24 15.30
C LEU A 23 0.84 -1.80 15.19
N GLN A 24 1.65 -0.96 14.56
CA GLN A 24 1.38 0.44 14.31
C GLN A 24 1.17 0.65 12.82
N LEU A 25 0.03 1.23 12.44
CA LEU A 25 -0.15 1.82 11.12
C LEU A 25 0.55 3.18 11.11
N LEU A 26 1.51 3.33 10.20
CA LEU A 26 2.28 4.54 10.04
C LEU A 26 1.98 5.13 8.67
N ARG A 27 2.06 6.46 8.61
CA ARG A 27 2.06 7.17 7.33
C ARG A 27 3.19 6.69 6.41
N ALA A 28 2.93 6.67 5.12
CA ALA A 28 3.93 6.44 4.08
C ALA A 28 5.07 7.45 4.16
N LEU A 29 6.20 7.06 3.55
CA LEU A 29 7.33 7.95 3.29
C LEU A 29 6.91 9.10 2.36
N ASP A 30 6.20 8.77 1.28
CA ASP A 30 5.59 9.76 0.38
C ASP A 30 4.33 10.36 0.99
N ARG A 31 4.42 11.60 1.48
CA ARG A 31 3.29 12.30 2.12
C ARG A 31 2.16 12.62 1.15
N HIS A 32 2.46 12.83 -0.13
CA HIS A 32 1.44 13.18 -1.12
C HIS A 32 0.61 11.97 -1.55
N LYS A 33 1.17 10.77 -1.37
CA LYS A 33 0.48 9.51 -1.65
C LYS A 33 -0.02 8.81 -0.40
N ASP A 34 0.18 9.36 0.79
CA ASP A 34 -0.18 8.69 2.04
C ASP A 34 -1.66 8.27 2.08
N GLN A 35 -1.89 6.98 2.28
CA GLN A 35 -3.22 6.37 2.37
C GLN A 35 -3.49 5.82 3.78
N SER A 36 -2.69 6.20 4.77
CA SER A 36 -2.88 5.73 6.16
C SER A 36 -4.23 6.13 6.75
N TYR A 37 -4.83 7.24 6.30
CA TYR A 37 -6.13 7.71 6.78
C TYR A 37 -7.27 6.72 6.48
N VAL A 38 -7.43 6.29 5.22
CA VAL A 38 -8.48 5.32 4.85
C VAL A 38 -8.23 3.95 5.49
N LEU A 39 -6.97 3.61 5.74
CA LEU A 39 -6.58 2.37 6.40
C LEU A 39 -6.69 2.44 7.94
N SER A 40 -7.05 3.59 8.52
CA SER A 40 -7.14 3.76 9.98
C SER A 40 -8.20 2.88 10.64
N VAL A 41 -9.16 2.39 9.85
CA VAL A 41 -10.21 1.44 10.29
C VAL A 41 -9.68 0.03 10.56
N LEU A 42 -8.44 -0.28 10.16
CA LEU A 42 -7.85 -1.61 10.32
C LEU A 42 -7.45 -1.89 11.77
N GLY A 43 -7.94 -2.99 12.32
CA GLY A 43 -7.54 -3.52 13.63
C GLY A 43 -6.28 -4.38 13.59
N GLN A 44 -5.79 -4.76 14.78
CA GLN A 44 -4.53 -5.53 14.94
C GLN A 44 -4.51 -6.85 14.14
N HIS A 45 -5.63 -7.58 14.10
CA HIS A 45 -5.71 -8.83 13.34
C HIS A 45 -5.53 -8.61 11.82
N GLN A 46 -6.10 -7.53 11.29
CA GLN A 46 -5.96 -7.17 9.87
C GLN A 46 -4.55 -6.66 9.58
N LEU A 47 -4.02 -5.77 10.42
CA LEU A 47 -2.64 -5.27 10.29
C LEU A 47 -1.61 -6.40 10.36
N ALA A 48 -1.85 -7.45 11.16
CA ALA A 48 -0.94 -8.60 11.26
C ALA A 48 -0.82 -9.41 9.97
N ARG A 49 -1.76 -9.25 9.04
CA ARG A 49 -1.80 -9.96 7.76
C ARG A 49 -1.64 -9.01 6.56
N ALA A 50 -1.57 -7.70 6.80
CA ALA A 50 -1.47 -6.70 5.74
C ALA A 50 -0.01 -6.39 5.41
N LEU A 51 0.31 -6.35 4.11
CA LEU A 51 1.59 -5.89 3.59
C LEU A 51 1.37 -4.65 2.74
N PHE A 52 2.22 -3.63 2.95
CA PHE A 52 2.22 -2.38 2.19
C PHE A 52 3.61 -2.13 1.58
N PRO A 53 3.99 -2.86 0.51
CA PRO A 53 5.36 -2.82 -0.02
C PRO A 53 5.79 -1.46 -0.56
N LEU A 54 4.82 -0.60 -0.91
CA LEU A 54 5.09 0.72 -1.47
C LEU A 54 5.32 1.81 -0.40
N GLY A 55 5.08 1.50 0.87
CA GLY A 55 5.10 2.47 1.96
C GLY A 55 6.43 3.19 2.19
N GLU A 56 7.54 2.59 1.77
CA GLU A 56 8.91 3.13 1.93
C GLU A 56 9.43 3.80 0.65
N TYR A 57 8.60 3.98 -0.37
CA TYR A 57 9.01 4.54 -1.65
C TYR A 57 8.18 5.77 -2.01
N SER A 58 8.80 6.72 -2.71
CA SER A 58 8.06 7.73 -3.45
C SER A 58 7.40 7.14 -4.68
N LYS A 59 6.33 7.79 -5.17
CA LYS A 59 5.70 7.36 -6.43
C LYS A 59 6.69 7.32 -7.60
N ALA A 60 7.61 8.30 -7.65
CA ALA A 60 8.64 8.36 -8.66
C ALA A 60 9.59 7.16 -8.59
N GLN A 61 10.02 6.76 -7.38
CA GLN A 61 10.82 5.55 -7.18
C GLN A 61 10.05 4.32 -7.64
N VAL A 62 8.78 4.16 -7.27
CA VAL A 62 7.96 3.01 -7.71
C VAL A 62 7.84 2.95 -9.24
N ARG A 63 7.65 4.07 -9.94
CA ARG A 63 7.64 4.11 -11.41
C ARG A 63 9.00 3.72 -12.00
N GLU A 64 10.08 4.20 -11.39
CA GLU A 64 11.46 3.85 -11.77
C GLU A 64 11.73 2.35 -11.59
N HIS A 65 11.29 1.74 -10.47
CA HIS A 65 11.30 0.28 -10.30
C HIS A 65 10.51 -0.45 -11.40
N ALA A 66 9.30 0.04 -11.71
CA ALA A 66 8.47 -0.55 -12.76
C ALA A 66 9.12 -0.46 -14.14
N ARG A 67 9.77 0.66 -14.49
CA ARG A 67 10.52 0.81 -15.75
C ARG A 67 11.69 -0.17 -15.84
N ARG A 68 12.50 -0.29 -14.77
CA ARG A 68 13.61 -1.24 -14.75
C ARG A 68 13.17 -2.69 -14.90
N LEU A 69 11.98 -3.03 -14.41
CA LEU A 69 11.38 -4.37 -14.53
C LEU A 69 10.61 -4.57 -15.86
N GLY A 70 10.57 -3.57 -16.74
CA GLY A 70 9.83 -3.64 -18.01
C GLY A 70 8.31 -3.73 -17.85
N LEU A 71 7.76 -3.24 -16.73
CA LEU A 71 6.32 -3.32 -16.45
C LEU A 71 5.57 -2.18 -17.15
N PRO A 72 4.51 -2.47 -17.93
CA PRO A 72 3.77 -1.45 -18.70
C PRO A 72 3.03 -0.44 -17.81
N VAL A 73 2.81 -0.78 -16.54
CA VAL A 73 2.17 0.11 -15.55
C VAL A 73 3.02 1.34 -15.19
N ALA A 74 4.32 1.34 -15.54
CA ALA A 74 5.24 2.42 -15.18
C ALA A 74 4.80 3.80 -15.71
N GLU A 75 4.16 3.82 -16.88
CA GLU A 75 3.70 5.04 -17.55
C GLU A 75 2.18 5.26 -17.43
N ARG A 76 1.44 4.27 -16.90
CA ARG A 76 -0.02 4.38 -16.76
C ARG A 76 -0.39 5.56 -15.85
N ALA A 77 -1.42 6.31 -16.24
CA ALA A 77 -2.03 7.32 -15.38
C ALA A 77 -2.55 6.66 -14.10
N GLU A 78 -2.49 7.39 -12.99
CA GLU A 78 -3.07 6.89 -11.74
C GLU A 78 -4.59 6.95 -11.85
N SER A 79 -5.26 5.91 -11.36
CA SER A 79 -6.70 6.00 -11.12
C SER A 79 -6.97 7.11 -10.11
N GLN A 80 -7.76 8.09 -10.52
CA GLN A 80 -8.33 9.13 -9.69
C GLN A 80 -9.82 8.81 -9.69
N ASP A 81 -10.43 8.60 -8.53
CA ASP A 81 -11.89 8.49 -8.24
C ASP A 81 -12.20 7.46 -7.13
N LEU A 82 -13.47 7.37 -6.77
CA LEU A 82 -14.01 6.35 -5.86
C LEU A 82 -13.76 4.96 -6.45
N CYS A 83 -13.16 4.09 -5.65
CA CYS A 83 -12.97 2.70 -6.04
C CYS A 83 -14.33 2.04 -6.25
N PHE A 84 -14.47 1.28 -7.35
CA PHE A 84 -15.63 0.45 -7.66
C PHE A 84 -16.92 1.19 -8.06
N THR A 85 -16.88 2.51 -8.24
CA THR A 85 -17.85 3.19 -9.09
C THR A 85 -17.33 3.11 -10.52
N GLY A 86 -17.83 2.16 -11.28
CA GLY A 86 -17.59 2.15 -12.72
C GLY A 86 -18.17 3.41 -13.34
N GLU A 87 -17.54 3.89 -14.42
CA GLU A 87 -18.36 4.41 -15.51
C GLU A 87 -19.28 3.29 -16.04
#